data_AF-A0AA41N690-F1
#
_entry.id   AF-A0AA41N690-F1
#
_cell.length_a   1.000
_cell.length_b   1.000
_cell.length_c   1.000
_cell.angle_alpha   90.00
_cell.angle_beta   90.00
_cell.angle_gamma   90.00
#
_symmetry.space_group_name_H-M   'P 1'
#
loop_
_entity.id
_entity.type
_entity.pdbx_description
1 polymer ?
#
loop_
_entity_poly.entity_id
_entity_poly.type
_entity_poly.pdbx_seq_one_letter_code
_entity_poly.pdbx_strand_id
1 'polypeptide(L)'
;MAAPGRCGAGLVRAGLGVWQLGPHALREWVAPPRSLSGCQRRCVSCVRAATFSSPGLASVSRQYGQGSAMDHFVGVSQPESSLTSCAPAVSMYRDEQNLLLLHPPDMPENSRVLRVVLLGAPNAGKSTLSNQLLGRKVFPVSKKVHTTRCQALGVITEKESQVILLDTPGIISPVKQKRHHLELSLLEDPWKSMESADLVIVLVDVSDKWTRNQLSSQVLQCLTHFSHVPSILVLNKVDCLKQKSVLLELTAALTEGVVNGKKLNRRQAFRPHPDIHCPRSAAKDLNTQSEENARRIGWPHFQEIFMLSALSQEDVKTLKQYLLAQAQPGPWVFHSGVLTSQTPEEICANIIREKLLEYLPQEVPYNVQQKTVVWEEGPSGELKIHQNLLVPKESHVKILIGQKGYLISQIAQEVGRDLMDIFLCDVQIHLSVKLLK
;
A
#
# COMPACT_ATOMS: atom_id res chain seq x y z
N MET A 1 11.67 -27.05 66.98
CA MET A 1 11.50 -25.87 66.11
C MET A 1 10.64 -26.30 64.92
N ALA A 2 9.34 -26.58 65.05
CA ALA A 2 8.23 -25.84 65.67
C ALA A 2 7.51 -24.90 64.68
N ALA A 3 6.55 -25.45 63.93
CA ALA A 3 5.47 -24.70 63.29
C ALA A 3 4.37 -24.37 64.31
N PRO A 4 3.57 -23.32 64.09
CA PRO A 4 2.19 -23.50 63.60
C PRO A 4 1.82 -22.43 62.53
N GLY A 5 0.60 -22.34 61.98
CA GLY A 5 -0.67 -23.02 62.30
C GLY A 5 -1.75 -22.85 61.22
N ARG A 6 -2.97 -23.34 61.50
CA ARG A 6 -4.11 -23.45 60.55
C ARG A 6 -5.02 -22.22 60.54
N CYS A 7 -5.77 -22.04 59.44
CA CYS A 7 -7.24 -21.90 59.50
C CYS A 7 -7.90 -22.30 58.15
N GLY A 8 -9.21 -22.57 58.12
CA GLY A 8 -9.94 -22.97 56.89
C GLY A 8 -11.41 -23.38 57.10
N ALA A 9 -12.04 -23.90 56.03
CA ALA A 9 -13.49 -24.19 55.85
C ALA A 9 -14.39 -22.93 55.69
N GLY A 10 -15.55 -22.95 54.99
CA GLY A 10 -16.23 -23.98 54.16
C GLY A 10 -16.81 -23.37 52.86
N LEU A 11 -17.33 -24.08 51.85
CA LEU A 11 -18.36 -25.14 51.83
C LEU A 11 -19.69 -24.69 52.47
N VAL A 12 -20.88 -24.78 51.87
CA VAL A 12 -21.37 -25.23 50.53
C VAL A 12 -22.37 -24.16 49.98
N ARG A 13 -23.26 -24.27 48.96
CA ARG A 13 -23.86 -25.34 48.13
C ARG A 13 -24.32 -24.74 46.76
N ALA A 14 -24.65 -25.58 45.77
CA ALA A 14 -25.30 -25.15 44.50
C ALA A 14 -26.84 -25.29 44.55
N GLY A 15 -27.54 -24.60 43.62
CA GLY A 15 -28.99 -24.71 43.42
C GLY A 15 -29.38 -24.48 41.95
N LEU A 16 -30.27 -25.32 41.42
CA LEU A 16 -30.83 -25.22 40.06
C LEU A 16 -32.08 -24.33 40.05
N GLY A 17 -32.34 -23.64 38.94
CA GLY A 17 -33.53 -22.82 38.77
C GLY A 17 -33.77 -22.38 37.33
N VAL A 18 -34.54 -23.18 36.57
CA VAL A 18 -35.07 -22.80 35.25
C VAL A 18 -36.35 -21.98 35.46
N TRP A 19 -36.49 -20.86 34.75
CA TRP A 19 -37.78 -20.17 34.60
C TRP A 19 -38.02 -19.77 33.14
N GLN A 20 -39.28 -19.85 32.72
CA GLN A 20 -39.73 -19.75 31.32
C GLN A 20 -40.19 -18.33 30.97
N LEU A 21 -40.30 -18.02 29.68
CA LEU A 21 -41.06 -16.85 29.22
C LEU A 21 -42.57 -17.10 29.40
N GLY A 22 -43.28 -16.04 29.81
CA GLY A 22 -44.75 -15.94 29.82
C GLY A 22 -45.17 -14.48 29.56
N PRO A 23 -46.26 -14.20 28.81
CA PRO A 23 -46.56 -12.85 28.30
C PRO A 23 -47.58 -12.07 29.16
N HIS A 24 -47.97 -10.89 28.63
CA HIS A 24 -48.88 -9.84 29.15
C HIS A 24 -48.23 -8.77 30.07
N ALA A 25 -48.65 -7.50 30.06
CA ALA A 25 -49.36 -6.68 29.05
C ALA A 25 -49.37 -5.20 29.50
N LEU A 26 -49.61 -4.26 28.57
CA LEU A 26 -49.95 -2.83 28.80
C LEU A 26 -48.80 -1.97 29.39
N ARG A 27 -48.71 -0.65 29.17
CA ARG A 27 -49.60 0.30 28.47
C ARG A 27 -48.84 1.12 27.41
N GLU A 28 -49.53 1.47 26.34
CA GLU A 28 -49.15 2.58 25.46
C GLU A 28 -49.55 3.94 26.06
N TRP A 29 -48.87 5.01 25.64
CA TRP A 29 -49.43 6.38 25.61
C TRP A 29 -49.11 7.00 24.25
N VAL A 30 -50.11 7.03 23.36
CA VAL A 30 -50.05 7.67 22.04
C VAL A 30 -51.20 8.67 21.94
N ALA A 31 -50.92 9.88 21.46
CA ALA A 31 -51.92 10.92 21.19
C ALA A 31 -51.91 11.24 19.68
N PRO A 32 -53.06 11.21 18.99
CA PRO A 32 -53.13 11.35 17.53
C PRO A 32 -53.16 12.82 17.06
N PRO A 33 -52.83 13.09 15.78
CA PRO A 33 -53.00 14.42 15.18
C PRO A 33 -54.48 14.76 14.96
N ARG A 34 -54.79 16.06 14.89
CA ARG A 34 -56.06 16.59 14.35
C ARG A 34 -55.83 17.31 13.03
N SER A 35 -56.85 17.31 12.17
CA SER A 35 -56.81 17.73 10.77
C SER A 35 -57.92 18.77 10.46
N LEU A 36 -58.06 19.14 9.17
CA LEU A 36 -58.99 20.13 8.60
C LEU A 36 -58.61 21.58 8.94
N SER A 37 -58.72 22.57 8.05
CA SER A 37 -58.95 22.63 6.59
C SER A 37 -58.37 24.00 6.11
N GLY A 38 -58.11 24.34 4.85
CA GLY A 38 -58.47 23.79 3.54
C GLY A 38 -58.88 24.96 2.63
N CYS A 39 -58.08 25.29 1.60
CA CYS A 39 -58.44 26.31 0.61
C CYS A 39 -57.82 26.04 -0.78
N GLN A 40 -58.27 26.75 -1.81
CA GLN A 40 -58.20 26.32 -3.21
C GLN A 40 -57.41 27.27 -4.15
N ARG A 41 -56.79 26.70 -5.19
CA ARG A 41 -56.37 27.31 -6.49
C ARG A 41 -55.41 28.53 -6.39
N ARG A 42 -54.27 28.53 -7.07
CA ARG A 42 -54.15 28.53 -8.54
C ARG A 42 -52.75 28.11 -8.99
N CYS A 43 -52.67 27.35 -10.07
CA CYS A 43 -51.45 27.28 -10.87
C CYS A 43 -51.31 28.56 -11.70
N VAL A 44 -50.08 29.07 -11.84
CA VAL A 44 -49.72 30.04 -12.89
C VAL A 44 -48.45 29.54 -13.57
N SER A 45 -48.58 29.18 -14.84
CA SER A 45 -47.46 28.78 -15.69
C SER A 45 -46.75 30.01 -16.26
N CYS A 46 -45.44 30.11 -16.06
CA CYS A 46 -44.59 31.01 -16.83
C CYS A 46 -43.64 30.19 -17.71
N VAL A 47 -44.13 29.75 -18.86
CA VAL A 47 -43.28 29.22 -19.94
C VAL A 47 -42.49 30.39 -20.54
N ARG A 48 -41.17 30.25 -20.61
CA ARG A 48 -40.37 31.00 -21.60
C ARG A 48 -39.31 30.08 -22.19
N ALA A 49 -39.62 29.53 -23.35
CA ALA A 49 -38.67 28.76 -24.13
C ALA A 49 -37.63 29.70 -24.76
N ALA A 50 -36.37 29.24 -24.80
CA ALA A 50 -35.32 29.80 -25.63
C ALA A 50 -34.57 28.63 -26.28
N THR A 51 -35.14 28.12 -27.37
CA THR A 51 -34.49 27.12 -28.22
C THR A 51 -33.31 27.73 -28.94
N PHE A 52 -32.13 27.11 -28.88
CA PHE A 52 -31.22 27.07 -30.02
C PHE A 52 -30.39 25.78 -30.03
N SER A 53 -30.11 25.28 -31.23
CA SER A 53 -29.54 23.96 -31.48
C SER A 53 -28.01 23.95 -31.50
N SER A 54 -27.43 22.77 -31.28
CA SER A 54 -26.01 22.47 -31.54
C SER A 54 -25.61 22.77 -32.99
N PRO A 55 -24.30 22.93 -33.23
CA PRO A 55 -23.57 21.81 -33.83
C PRO A 55 -22.36 21.37 -33.00
N GLY A 56 -21.96 20.10 -33.15
CA GLY A 56 -20.76 19.56 -32.51
C GLY A 56 -19.47 19.93 -33.25
N LEU A 57 -18.38 20.10 -32.51
CA LEU A 57 -17.02 20.19 -33.03
C LEU A 57 -16.11 19.26 -32.22
N ALA A 58 -15.39 18.37 -32.92
CA ALA A 58 -14.47 17.43 -32.30
C ALA A 58 -13.17 18.14 -31.87
N SER A 59 -12.71 17.85 -30.66
CA SER A 59 -11.42 18.32 -30.15
C SER A 59 -10.27 17.53 -30.78
N VAL A 60 -9.62 18.09 -31.80
CA VAL A 60 -8.47 17.49 -32.48
C VAL A 60 -7.24 17.48 -31.55
N SER A 61 -6.95 16.32 -30.94
CA SER A 61 -5.70 16.05 -30.25
C SER A 61 -4.58 15.77 -31.25
N ARG A 62 -3.58 16.66 -31.32
CA ARG A 62 -2.41 16.47 -32.19
C ARG A 62 -1.51 15.33 -31.68
N GLN A 63 -1.62 14.15 -32.28
CA GLN A 63 -0.59 13.11 -32.16
C GLN A 63 0.57 13.43 -33.13
N TYR A 64 1.79 13.52 -32.59
CA TYR A 64 3.01 13.53 -33.41
C TYR A 64 3.38 12.09 -33.76
N GLY A 65 2.93 11.61 -34.93
CA GLY A 65 3.31 10.29 -35.44
C GLY A 65 4.68 10.32 -36.11
N GLN A 66 5.61 9.49 -35.64
CA GLN A 66 6.70 8.96 -36.47
C GLN A 66 6.36 7.53 -36.89
N GLY A 67 5.44 7.41 -37.85
CA GLY A 67 5.25 6.17 -38.61
C GLY A 67 6.25 6.12 -39.76
N SER A 68 6.92 4.97 -39.96
CA SER A 68 7.83 4.79 -41.10
C SER A 68 7.01 4.61 -42.38
N ALA A 69 7.31 5.39 -43.42
CA ALA A 69 6.46 5.47 -44.61
C ALA A 69 6.71 4.34 -45.63
N MET A 70 6.58 3.06 -45.22
CA MET A 70 6.67 1.91 -46.14
C MET A 70 5.68 0.75 -45.89
N ASP A 71 4.93 0.70 -44.78
CA ASP A 71 4.09 -0.48 -44.45
C ASP A 71 2.78 -0.64 -45.28
N HIS A 72 2.57 0.19 -46.30
CA HIS A 72 1.43 0.11 -47.22
C HIS A 72 1.81 -0.41 -48.61
N PHE A 73 2.16 -1.70 -48.74
CA PHE A 73 2.10 -2.38 -50.05
C PHE A 73 1.89 -3.92 -50.05
N VAL A 74 1.85 -4.61 -48.89
CA VAL A 74 1.60 -6.06 -48.86
C VAL A 74 0.43 -6.38 -47.92
N GLY A 75 -0.68 -6.85 -48.50
CA GLY A 75 -1.89 -7.22 -47.76
C GLY A 75 -1.76 -8.55 -47.03
N VAL A 76 -1.21 -8.52 -45.81
CA VAL A 76 -1.28 -9.64 -44.85
C VAL A 76 -1.87 -9.12 -43.54
N SER A 77 -3.15 -9.43 -43.30
CA SER A 77 -3.84 -9.07 -42.07
C SER A 77 -3.36 -9.92 -40.89
N GLN A 78 -2.33 -9.46 -40.19
CA GLN A 78 -2.06 -9.95 -38.83
C GLN A 78 -3.05 -9.29 -37.86
N PRO A 79 -3.63 -10.03 -36.90
CA PRO A 79 -4.46 -9.43 -35.86
C PRO A 79 -3.58 -8.62 -34.91
N GLU A 80 -3.91 -7.34 -34.69
CA GLU A 80 -3.22 -6.49 -33.73
C GLU A 80 -3.46 -7.00 -32.30
N SER A 81 -2.56 -7.85 -31.79
CA SER A 81 -2.61 -8.34 -30.41
C SER A 81 -2.12 -7.29 -29.40
N SER A 82 -2.56 -6.04 -29.55
CA SER A 82 -2.31 -4.95 -28.62
C SER A 82 -3.26 -5.04 -27.41
N LEU A 83 -3.29 -6.19 -26.76
CA LEU A 83 -3.98 -6.38 -25.48
C LEU A 83 -3.22 -5.58 -24.41
N THR A 84 -3.63 -4.33 -24.23
CA THR A 84 -3.29 -3.55 -23.04
C THR A 84 -3.84 -4.28 -21.83
N SER A 85 -2.97 -4.98 -21.10
CA SER A 85 -3.30 -5.64 -19.84
C SER A 85 -3.79 -4.61 -18.83
N CYS A 86 -5.11 -4.42 -18.77
CA CYS A 86 -5.76 -3.61 -17.75
C CYS A 86 -5.78 -4.45 -16.48
N ALA A 87 -5.23 -3.93 -15.39
CA ALA A 87 -5.28 -4.62 -14.11
C ALA A 87 -6.75 -4.91 -13.71
N PRO A 88 -7.07 -6.07 -13.12
CA PRO A 88 -8.42 -6.33 -12.64
C PRO A 88 -8.88 -5.24 -11.66
N ALA A 89 -10.18 -4.96 -11.60
CA ALA A 89 -10.75 -4.13 -10.54
C ALA A 89 -10.73 -4.91 -9.21
N VAL A 90 -10.73 -4.21 -8.08
CA VAL A 90 -11.09 -4.83 -6.79
C VAL A 90 -12.62 -4.83 -6.69
N SER A 91 -13.23 -5.92 -6.21
CA SER A 91 -14.70 -5.91 -6.00
C SER A 91 -15.10 -4.85 -4.97
N MET A 92 -16.31 -4.33 -5.10
CA MET A 92 -16.95 -3.49 -4.09
C MET A 92 -17.45 -4.30 -2.88
N TYR A 93 -17.70 -5.60 -3.04
CA TYR A 93 -18.34 -6.43 -2.03
C TYR A 93 -17.31 -7.32 -1.32
N ARG A 94 -17.30 -7.24 0.00
CA ARG A 94 -16.45 -8.05 0.88
C ARG A 94 -16.54 -9.54 0.57
N ASP A 95 -17.75 -10.05 0.36
CA ASP A 95 -17.98 -11.48 0.20
C ASP A 95 -17.51 -11.98 -1.18
N GLU A 96 -17.64 -11.18 -2.24
CA GLU A 96 -17.01 -11.48 -3.54
C GLU A 96 -15.49 -11.45 -3.46
N GLN A 97 -14.90 -10.44 -2.81
CA GLN A 97 -13.45 -10.34 -2.66
C GLN A 97 -12.89 -11.52 -1.84
N ASN A 98 -13.60 -11.95 -0.79
CA ASN A 98 -13.26 -13.14 -0.01
C ASN A 98 -13.44 -14.43 -0.83
N LEU A 99 -14.52 -14.56 -1.60
CA LEU A 99 -14.76 -15.69 -2.50
C LEU A 99 -13.64 -15.79 -3.54
N LEU A 100 -13.20 -14.67 -4.12
CA LEU A 100 -12.13 -14.59 -5.11
C LEU A 100 -10.75 -15.00 -4.54
N LEU A 101 -10.52 -14.77 -3.25
CA LEU A 101 -9.34 -15.25 -2.51
C LEU A 101 -9.44 -16.75 -2.12
N LEU A 102 -10.63 -17.34 -2.16
CA LEU A 102 -10.89 -18.76 -1.91
C LEU A 102 -11.11 -19.58 -3.20
N HIS A 103 -11.31 -18.92 -4.34
CA HIS A 103 -11.46 -19.57 -5.64
C HIS A 103 -10.17 -20.30 -6.02
N PRO A 104 -10.27 -21.53 -6.58
CA PRO A 104 -9.09 -22.24 -7.08
C PRO A 104 -8.44 -21.42 -8.21
N PRO A 105 -7.11 -21.45 -8.35
CA PRO A 105 -6.41 -20.74 -9.41
C PRO A 105 -6.80 -21.31 -10.79
N ASP A 106 -7.14 -20.42 -11.72
CA ASP A 106 -7.39 -20.66 -13.15
C ASP A 106 -6.06 -20.87 -13.91
N MET A 107 -5.31 -21.86 -13.44
CA MET A 107 -3.90 -22.12 -13.75
C MET A 107 -3.69 -22.59 -15.21
N PRO A 108 -2.84 -21.92 -16.01
CA PRO A 108 -2.44 -22.38 -17.34
C PRO A 108 -1.40 -23.51 -17.27
N GLU A 109 -1.26 -24.29 -18.35
CA GLU A 109 -0.41 -25.51 -18.38
C GLU A 109 1.05 -25.27 -17.99
N ASN A 110 1.66 -24.15 -18.39
CA ASN A 110 3.04 -23.80 -18.05
C ASN A 110 3.13 -22.73 -16.93
N SER A 111 2.23 -22.79 -15.94
CA SER A 111 2.14 -21.77 -14.89
C SER A 111 3.47 -21.49 -14.19
N ARG A 112 3.72 -20.21 -13.91
CA ARG A 112 4.91 -19.73 -13.19
C ARG A 112 4.52 -18.82 -12.05
N VAL A 113 5.30 -18.84 -10.98
CA VAL A 113 5.08 -18.04 -9.78
C VAL A 113 6.36 -17.34 -9.32
N LEU A 114 6.23 -16.17 -8.70
CA LEU A 114 7.33 -15.48 -8.00
C LEU A 114 6.82 -14.71 -6.78
N ARG A 115 7.31 -15.03 -5.59
CA ARG A 115 7.00 -14.35 -4.33
C ARG A 115 8.07 -13.30 -4.03
N VAL A 116 7.69 -12.03 -4.09
CA VAL A 116 8.61 -10.89 -4.07
C VAL A 116 8.40 -10.05 -2.82
N VAL A 117 9.42 -9.96 -1.97
CA VAL A 117 9.42 -9.10 -0.77
C VAL A 117 10.03 -7.75 -1.09
N LEU A 118 9.29 -6.66 -0.82
CA LEU A 118 9.85 -5.31 -0.86
C LEU A 118 10.42 -4.93 0.52
N LEU A 119 11.74 -4.88 0.63
CA LEU A 119 12.46 -4.31 1.77
C LEU A 119 12.92 -2.88 1.49
N GLY A 120 13.22 -2.12 2.55
CA GLY A 120 13.78 -0.77 2.46
C GLY A 120 13.25 0.16 3.53
N ALA A 121 13.88 1.33 3.65
CA ALA A 121 13.55 2.32 4.68
C ALA A 121 12.07 2.79 4.61
N PRO A 122 11.51 3.33 5.71
CA PRO A 122 10.29 4.12 5.66
C PRO A 122 10.42 5.24 4.62
N ASN A 123 9.33 5.54 3.93
CA ASN A 123 9.25 6.58 2.88
C ASN A 123 10.13 6.36 1.63
N ALA A 124 10.85 5.23 1.50
CA ALA A 124 11.62 4.90 0.29
C ALA A 124 10.76 4.68 -0.98
N GLY A 125 9.42 4.65 -0.83
CA GLY A 125 8.46 4.53 -1.94
C GLY A 125 8.04 3.10 -2.27
N LYS A 126 8.11 2.16 -1.32
CA LYS A 126 7.72 0.74 -1.51
C LYS A 126 6.29 0.62 -2.04
N SER A 127 5.31 0.99 -1.24
CA SER A 127 3.89 0.96 -1.60
C SER A 127 3.58 1.81 -2.85
N THR A 128 4.37 2.86 -3.13
CA THR A 128 4.30 3.61 -4.40
C THR A 128 4.69 2.72 -5.58
N LEU A 129 5.85 2.05 -5.50
CA LEU A 129 6.33 1.12 -6.53
C LEU A 129 5.37 -0.08 -6.67
N SER A 130 4.89 -0.65 -5.57
CA SER A 130 3.90 -1.74 -5.56
C SER A 130 2.63 -1.35 -6.33
N ASN A 131 2.09 -0.14 -6.09
CA ASN A 131 0.94 0.39 -6.83
C ASN A 131 1.23 0.55 -8.34
N GLN A 132 2.41 1.04 -8.73
CA GLN A 132 2.76 1.16 -10.16
C GLN A 132 2.98 -0.20 -10.85
N LEU A 133 3.50 -1.21 -10.13
CA LEU A 133 3.68 -2.57 -10.66
C LEU A 133 2.32 -3.28 -10.84
N LEU A 134 1.39 -3.08 -9.91
CA LEU A 134 -0.01 -3.55 -10.00
C LEU A 134 -0.85 -2.77 -11.02
N GLY A 135 -0.56 -1.48 -11.23
CA GLY A 135 -1.34 -0.60 -12.09
C GLY A 135 -2.58 0.03 -11.42
N ARG A 136 -2.75 -0.11 -10.10
CA ARG A 136 -3.80 0.56 -9.29
C ARG A 136 -3.30 0.95 -7.90
N LYS A 137 -3.96 1.92 -7.28
CA LYS A 137 -3.60 2.47 -5.95
C LYS A 137 -4.14 1.66 -4.76
N VAL A 138 -3.83 0.36 -4.66
CA VAL A 138 -4.35 -0.49 -3.57
C VAL A 138 -3.64 -0.30 -2.21
N PHE A 139 -2.41 0.22 -2.19
CA PHE A 139 -1.64 0.46 -0.97
C PHE A 139 -1.53 1.96 -0.64
N PRO A 140 -1.60 2.38 0.65
CA PRO A 140 -1.57 3.79 1.04
C PRO A 140 -0.17 4.42 0.97
N VAL A 141 -0.07 5.60 0.33
CA VAL A 141 1.19 6.32 0.06
C VAL A 141 1.15 7.74 0.66
N SER A 142 1.89 7.97 1.75
CA SER A 142 2.05 9.29 2.34
C SER A 142 3.51 9.62 2.66
N LYS A 143 3.80 10.91 2.86
CA LYS A 143 5.12 11.46 3.21
C LYS A 143 5.46 11.25 4.69
N LYS A 144 4.50 10.85 5.52
CA LYS A 144 4.74 10.45 6.92
C LYS A 144 5.11 8.98 7.02
N VAL A 145 5.91 8.68 8.03
CA VAL A 145 6.23 7.30 8.42
C VAL A 145 4.97 6.54 8.89
N HIS A 146 5.02 5.20 8.84
CA HIS A 146 3.95 4.28 9.30
C HIS A 146 2.65 4.31 8.47
N THR A 147 2.77 4.43 7.14
CA THR A 147 1.66 4.29 6.17
C THR A 147 1.14 2.87 6.06
N THR A 148 2.01 1.88 5.92
CA THR A 148 1.65 0.45 5.96
C THR A 148 1.62 0.01 7.41
N ARG A 149 0.44 -0.41 7.92
CA ARG A 149 0.26 -0.89 9.32
C ARG A 149 0.01 -2.39 9.45
N CYS A 150 -0.46 -3.02 8.38
CA CYS A 150 -0.67 -4.46 8.27
C CYS A 150 0.07 -4.92 7.02
N GLN A 151 0.60 -6.14 7.01
CA GLN A 151 1.10 -6.74 5.78
C GLN A 151 -0.08 -6.91 4.82
N ALA A 152 0.07 -6.41 3.59
CA ALA A 152 -0.92 -6.54 2.54
C ALA A 152 -0.25 -7.09 1.28
N LEU A 153 -0.94 -8.02 0.62
CA LEU A 153 -0.44 -8.73 -0.54
C LEU A 153 -1.05 -8.14 -1.81
N GLY A 154 -0.24 -8.05 -2.86
CA GLY A 154 -0.66 -7.68 -4.22
C GLY A 154 -0.30 -8.79 -5.20
N VAL A 155 -1.12 -9.01 -6.23
CA VAL A 155 -0.90 -10.05 -7.25
C VAL A 155 -0.88 -9.40 -8.63
N ILE A 156 0.12 -9.79 -9.42
CA ILE A 156 0.29 -9.40 -10.82
C ILE A 156 0.24 -10.69 -11.65
N THR A 157 -0.89 -10.94 -12.31
CA THR A 157 -1.05 -12.07 -13.22
C THR A 157 -0.92 -11.57 -14.66
N GLU A 158 0.12 -12.01 -15.40
CA GLU A 158 0.27 -11.72 -16.84
C GLU A 158 0.71 -12.98 -17.59
N LYS A 159 -0.12 -13.41 -18.56
CA LYS A 159 0.06 -14.62 -19.37
C LYS A 159 0.17 -15.88 -18.49
N GLU A 160 1.35 -16.49 -18.41
CA GLU A 160 1.63 -17.70 -17.61
C GLU A 160 2.22 -17.37 -16.23
N SER A 161 2.66 -16.12 -15.99
CA SER A 161 3.39 -15.71 -14.79
C SER A 161 2.51 -14.98 -13.78
N GLN A 162 2.54 -15.41 -12.52
CA GLN A 162 1.93 -14.76 -11.37
C GLN A 162 3.00 -14.25 -10.40
N VAL A 163 3.17 -12.93 -10.31
CA VAL A 163 4.11 -12.28 -9.38
C VAL A 163 3.33 -11.77 -8.17
N ILE A 164 3.70 -12.25 -6.98
CA ILE A 164 3.04 -11.98 -5.70
C ILE A 164 3.91 -10.99 -4.92
N LEU A 165 3.46 -9.74 -4.80
CA LEU A 165 4.13 -8.70 -4.03
C LEU A 165 3.71 -8.76 -2.57
N LEU A 166 4.70 -8.87 -1.68
CA LEU A 166 4.53 -8.80 -0.23
C LEU A 166 4.97 -7.40 0.24
N ASP A 167 4.02 -6.45 0.41
CA ASP A 167 4.34 -5.09 0.89
C ASP A 167 4.60 -5.14 2.41
N THR A 168 5.88 -5.21 2.79
CA THR A 168 6.27 -5.22 4.20
C THR A 168 6.23 -3.80 4.79
N PRO A 169 5.81 -3.62 6.05
CA PRO A 169 5.93 -2.34 6.73
C PRO A 169 7.40 -1.89 6.74
N GLY A 170 7.65 -0.64 6.36
CA GLY A 170 9.02 -0.14 6.18
C GLY A 170 9.85 -0.24 7.46
N ILE A 171 11.00 -0.91 7.39
CA ILE A 171 11.69 -1.40 8.59
C ILE A 171 12.14 -0.25 9.50
N ILE A 172 11.70 -0.30 10.75
CA ILE A 172 11.92 0.75 11.76
C ILE A 172 12.91 0.26 12.81
N SER A 173 13.92 1.08 13.12
CA SER A 173 14.81 0.81 14.25
C SER A 173 14.04 0.84 15.58
N PRO A 174 14.27 -0.09 16.53
CA PRO A 174 13.62 -0.08 17.85
C PRO A 174 13.77 1.24 18.63
N VAL A 175 14.84 2.01 18.36
CA VAL A 175 15.06 3.35 18.96
C VAL A 175 14.06 4.38 18.42
N LYS A 176 13.67 4.28 17.14
CA LYS A 176 12.62 5.12 16.54
C LYS A 176 11.23 4.66 16.97
N GLN A 177 11.01 3.34 17.10
CA GLN A 177 9.74 2.78 17.58
C GLN A 177 9.33 3.33 18.95
N LYS A 178 10.23 3.26 19.95
CA LYS A 178 9.96 3.75 21.32
C LYS A 178 9.65 5.26 21.41
N ARG A 179 10.07 6.05 20.41
CA ARG A 179 9.79 7.51 20.35
C ARG A 179 8.39 7.84 19.81
N HIS A 180 7.77 6.95 19.04
CA HIS A 180 6.46 7.17 18.40
C HIS A 180 5.35 6.26 18.93
N HIS A 181 5.59 5.58 20.08
CA HIS A 181 4.60 4.79 20.81
C HIS A 181 3.83 3.76 19.93
N LEU A 182 4.55 3.16 18.99
CA LEU A 182 3.99 2.30 17.95
C LEU A 182 3.52 0.95 18.50
N GLU A 183 2.42 0.43 17.96
CA GLU A 183 1.92 -0.92 18.24
C GLU A 183 2.98 -2.00 17.96
N LEU A 184 3.02 -3.05 18.78
CA LEU A 184 3.98 -4.14 18.64
C LEU A 184 3.72 -5.02 17.40
N SER A 185 2.49 -5.01 16.89
CA SER A 185 2.10 -5.61 15.60
C SER A 185 2.90 -5.07 14.40
N LEU A 186 3.44 -3.85 14.50
CA LEU A 186 4.32 -3.26 13.48
C LEU A 186 5.75 -3.85 13.48
N LEU A 187 6.04 -4.75 14.43
CA LEU A 187 7.22 -5.62 14.44
C LEU A 187 6.90 -7.07 13.98
N GLU A 188 5.66 -7.38 13.56
CA GLU A 188 5.37 -8.66 12.90
C GLU A 188 6.24 -8.77 11.65
N ASP A 189 7.05 -9.82 11.62
CA ASP A 189 8.45 -9.62 11.26
C ASP A 189 8.68 -9.60 9.74
N PRO A 190 9.52 -8.69 9.19
CA PRO A 190 10.03 -8.82 7.83
C PRO A 190 10.62 -10.22 7.56
N TRP A 191 11.17 -10.87 8.58
CA TRP A 191 11.64 -12.25 8.55
C TRP A 191 10.53 -13.25 8.15
N LYS A 192 9.29 -13.13 8.66
CA LYS A 192 8.15 -14.00 8.24
C LYS A 192 7.84 -13.89 6.75
N SER A 193 7.99 -12.70 6.17
CA SER A 193 7.81 -12.51 4.73
C SER A 193 8.95 -13.14 3.94
N MET A 194 10.19 -12.98 4.43
CA MET A 194 11.43 -13.49 3.82
C MET A 194 11.54 -15.02 3.83
N GLU A 195 11.01 -15.71 4.86
CA GLU A 195 10.87 -17.18 4.91
C GLU A 195 10.12 -17.76 3.71
N SER A 196 9.34 -16.94 3.01
CA SER A 196 8.51 -17.35 1.87
C SER A 196 8.78 -16.51 0.61
N ALA A 197 9.97 -15.92 0.51
CA ALA A 197 10.38 -15.10 -0.62
C ALA A 197 11.19 -15.90 -1.64
N ASP A 198 10.81 -15.82 -2.91
CA ASP A 198 11.61 -16.30 -4.03
C ASP A 198 12.60 -15.22 -4.51
N LEU A 199 12.31 -13.94 -4.24
CA LEU A 199 13.14 -12.79 -4.60
C LEU A 199 12.96 -11.61 -3.63
N VAL A 200 14.06 -10.90 -3.34
CA VAL A 200 14.07 -9.73 -2.46
C VAL A 200 14.38 -8.44 -3.23
N ILE A 201 13.46 -7.47 -3.19
CA ILE A 201 13.69 -6.11 -3.69
C ILE A 201 14.20 -5.25 -2.54
N VAL A 202 15.39 -4.66 -2.67
CA VAL A 202 15.93 -3.69 -1.71
C VAL A 202 15.78 -2.29 -2.29
N LEU A 203 14.79 -1.54 -1.77
CA LEU A 203 14.45 -0.20 -2.26
C LEU A 203 15.19 0.89 -1.47
N VAL A 204 16.00 1.69 -2.17
CA VAL A 204 16.78 2.81 -1.61
C VAL A 204 16.32 4.13 -2.24
N ASP A 205 16.12 5.14 -1.40
CA ASP A 205 15.82 6.52 -1.83
C ASP A 205 17.12 7.26 -2.13
N VAL A 206 17.38 7.63 -3.39
CA VAL A 206 18.62 8.35 -3.75
C VAL A 206 18.58 9.85 -3.43
N SER A 207 17.40 10.39 -3.14
CA SER A 207 17.18 11.79 -2.78
C SER A 207 17.53 12.08 -1.32
N ASP A 208 17.34 11.12 -0.41
CA ASP A 208 17.71 11.25 1.00
C ASP A 208 19.22 11.12 1.21
N LYS A 209 19.89 12.27 1.24
CA LYS A 209 21.33 12.41 1.51
C LYS A 209 21.80 11.75 2.82
N TRP A 210 20.92 11.52 3.80
CA TRP A 210 21.29 10.94 5.09
C TRP A 210 21.34 9.41 5.09
N THR A 211 20.51 8.75 4.28
CA THR A 211 20.42 7.27 4.27
C THR A 211 20.97 6.64 3.01
N ARG A 212 20.88 7.29 1.84
CA ARG A 212 21.25 6.70 0.53
C ARG A 212 22.66 6.10 0.43
N ASN A 213 23.60 6.53 1.26
CA ASN A 213 25.00 6.10 1.21
C ASN A 213 25.23 4.70 1.84
N GLN A 214 24.25 4.15 2.57
CA GLN A 214 24.37 2.87 3.27
C GLN A 214 23.03 2.13 3.34
N LEU A 215 23.05 0.79 3.33
CA LEU A 215 21.87 0.00 3.69
C LEU A 215 21.59 0.09 5.19
N SER A 216 20.32 -0.03 5.60
CA SER A 216 20.00 -0.06 7.04
C SER A 216 20.46 -1.38 7.67
N SER A 217 20.86 -1.34 8.94
CA SER A 217 21.37 -2.54 9.62
C SER A 217 20.35 -3.68 9.63
N GLN A 218 19.04 -3.38 9.67
CA GLN A 218 17.99 -4.39 9.61
C GLN A 218 17.86 -5.02 8.21
N VAL A 219 18.00 -4.24 7.12
CA VAL A 219 18.04 -4.79 5.76
C VAL A 219 19.24 -5.73 5.61
N LEU A 220 20.42 -5.31 6.09
CA LEU A 220 21.63 -6.14 6.07
C LEU A 220 21.47 -7.42 6.92
N GLN A 221 20.80 -7.35 8.07
CA GLN A 221 20.49 -8.52 8.89
C GLN A 221 19.54 -9.50 8.14
N CYS A 222 18.48 -9.00 7.49
CA CYS A 222 17.59 -9.81 6.66
C CYS A 222 18.36 -10.50 5.52
N LEU A 223 19.14 -9.73 4.73
CA LEU A 223 19.90 -10.24 3.59
C LEU A 223 20.97 -11.26 4.01
N THR A 224 21.64 -11.05 5.16
CA THR A 224 22.65 -11.98 5.66
C THR A 224 22.02 -13.31 6.12
N HIS A 225 20.88 -13.25 6.81
CA HIS A 225 20.16 -14.43 7.29
C HIS A 225 19.53 -15.24 6.14
N PHE A 226 18.84 -14.56 5.23
CA PHE A 226 18.20 -15.14 4.04
C PHE A 226 19.11 -15.07 2.81
N SER A 227 20.42 -15.26 2.99
CA SER A 227 21.45 -15.10 1.95
C SER A 227 21.38 -16.12 0.80
N HIS A 228 20.51 -17.12 0.92
CA HIS A 228 20.15 -18.06 -0.14
C HIS A 228 19.06 -17.52 -1.08
N VAL A 229 18.27 -16.54 -0.64
CA VAL A 229 17.23 -15.90 -1.49
C VAL A 229 17.92 -14.85 -2.38
N PRO A 230 17.67 -14.84 -3.70
CA PRO A 230 18.24 -13.83 -4.57
C PRO A 230 17.72 -12.42 -4.22
N SER A 231 18.54 -11.41 -4.47
CA SER A 231 18.22 -10.02 -4.16
C SER A 231 18.57 -9.08 -5.31
N ILE A 232 17.77 -8.03 -5.51
CA ILE A 232 18.03 -6.95 -6.46
C ILE A 232 17.97 -5.58 -5.77
N LEU A 233 18.81 -4.66 -6.22
CA LEU A 233 18.88 -3.29 -5.70
C LEU A 233 18.03 -2.38 -6.58
N VAL A 234 17.14 -1.59 -5.96
CA VAL A 234 16.30 -0.63 -6.69
C VAL A 234 16.55 0.78 -6.14
N LEU A 235 17.20 1.61 -6.95
CA LEU A 235 17.45 3.02 -6.66
C LEU A 235 16.25 3.85 -7.14
N ASN A 236 15.43 4.30 -6.20
CA ASN A 236 14.18 5.02 -6.45
C ASN A 236 14.34 6.54 -6.23
N LYS A 237 13.49 7.31 -6.92
CA LYS A 237 13.45 8.79 -6.95
C LYS A 237 14.63 9.42 -7.68
N VAL A 238 15.05 8.81 -8.79
CA VAL A 238 16.15 9.33 -9.63
C VAL A 238 15.84 10.69 -10.27
N ASP A 239 14.56 11.01 -10.44
CA ASP A 239 14.03 12.32 -10.84
C ASP A 239 14.45 13.47 -9.91
N CYS A 240 14.63 13.18 -8.60
CA CYS A 240 15.05 14.15 -7.61
C CYS A 240 16.57 14.48 -7.66
N LEU A 241 17.36 13.77 -8.47
CA LEU A 241 18.81 13.98 -8.56
C LEU A 241 19.20 15.06 -9.58
N LYS A 242 19.71 16.19 -9.07
CA LYS A 242 20.34 17.23 -9.90
C LYS A 242 21.60 16.77 -10.67
N GLN A 243 22.22 15.66 -10.27
CA GLN A 243 23.42 15.10 -10.87
C GLN A 243 23.32 13.57 -10.91
N LYS A 244 23.08 12.98 -12.09
CA LYS A 244 22.97 11.52 -12.26
C LYS A 244 24.32 10.78 -12.09
N SER A 245 25.47 11.49 -12.13
CA SER A 245 26.81 10.91 -11.87
C SER A 245 26.93 10.22 -10.51
N VAL A 246 26.28 10.77 -9.49
CA VAL A 246 26.25 10.27 -8.11
C VAL A 246 25.69 8.85 -8.03
N LEU A 247 24.85 8.41 -8.98
CA LEU A 247 24.31 7.06 -9.01
C LEU A 247 25.41 5.99 -9.09
N LEU A 248 26.51 6.25 -9.82
CA LEU A 248 27.63 5.30 -9.91
C LEU A 248 28.35 5.13 -8.57
N GLU A 249 28.50 6.21 -7.81
CA GLU A 249 29.12 6.20 -6.48
C GLU A 249 28.22 5.47 -5.47
N LEU A 250 26.91 5.76 -5.48
CA LEU A 250 25.92 5.08 -4.63
C LEU A 250 25.83 3.59 -4.96
N THR A 251 25.76 3.22 -6.24
CA THR A 251 25.82 1.82 -6.67
C THR A 251 27.10 1.14 -6.17
N ALA A 252 28.27 1.75 -6.35
CA ALA A 252 29.54 1.16 -5.91
C ALA A 252 29.65 1.02 -4.37
N ALA A 253 29.00 1.89 -3.60
CA ALA A 253 28.94 1.79 -2.14
C ALA A 253 27.94 0.71 -1.69
N LEU A 254 26.70 0.77 -2.18
CA LEU A 254 25.59 -0.13 -1.77
C LEU A 254 25.78 -1.58 -2.23
N THR A 255 26.57 -1.82 -3.28
CA THR A 255 26.92 -3.17 -3.78
C THR A 255 28.32 -3.62 -3.37
N GLU A 256 29.03 -2.82 -2.57
CA GLU A 256 30.45 -3.00 -2.22
C GLU A 256 31.40 -3.18 -3.44
N GLY A 257 30.92 -2.81 -4.63
CA GLY A 257 31.63 -2.93 -5.91
C GLY A 257 31.39 -4.23 -6.67
N VAL A 258 30.44 -5.09 -6.25
CA VAL A 258 30.16 -6.40 -6.86
C VAL A 258 28.68 -6.56 -7.19
N VAL A 259 28.38 -6.99 -8.43
CA VAL A 259 27.02 -7.24 -8.92
C VAL A 259 27.03 -8.52 -9.74
N ASN A 260 26.11 -9.45 -9.49
CA ASN A 260 26.07 -10.75 -10.18
C ASN A 260 27.42 -11.50 -10.16
N GLY A 261 28.14 -11.41 -9.02
CA GLY A 261 29.51 -11.93 -8.83
C GLY A 261 30.63 -11.18 -9.58
N LYS A 262 30.29 -10.18 -10.42
CA LYS A 262 31.23 -9.43 -11.26
C LYS A 262 31.62 -8.12 -10.58
N LYS A 263 32.90 -7.74 -10.64
CA LYS A 263 33.40 -6.47 -10.10
C LYS A 263 33.05 -5.31 -11.04
N LEU A 264 32.55 -4.21 -10.49
CA LEU A 264 32.24 -2.99 -11.22
C LEU A 264 33.52 -2.30 -11.74
N ASN A 265 33.54 -1.95 -13.03
CA ASN A 265 34.69 -1.35 -13.70
C ASN A 265 34.92 0.11 -13.27
N ARG A 266 35.69 0.31 -12.19
CA ARG A 266 36.01 1.61 -11.53
C ARG A 266 36.71 2.70 -12.38
N ARG A 267 36.76 2.61 -13.72
CA ARG A 267 37.67 3.42 -14.56
C ARG A 267 37.38 4.92 -14.70
N GLN A 268 36.30 5.49 -14.15
CA GLN A 268 36.00 6.93 -14.25
C GLN A 268 35.48 7.62 -12.97
N ALA A 269 35.27 6.91 -11.85
CA ALA A 269 34.49 7.44 -10.71
C ALA A 269 35.28 7.47 -9.37
N PHE A 270 36.45 8.13 -9.33
CA PHE A 270 37.11 8.49 -8.06
C PHE A 270 37.95 9.77 -8.17
N ARG A 271 37.50 10.84 -7.49
CA ARG A 271 38.37 11.71 -6.70
C ARG A 271 37.91 11.58 -5.24
N PRO A 272 38.69 10.98 -4.32
CA PRO A 272 38.27 10.88 -2.93
C PRO A 272 38.10 12.26 -2.30
N HIS A 273 36.96 12.53 -1.68
CA HIS A 273 36.85 13.64 -0.76
C HIS A 273 37.52 13.23 0.56
N PRO A 274 38.51 13.99 1.08
CA PRO A 274 38.97 13.77 2.45
C PRO A 274 37.84 14.19 3.40
N ASP A 275 37.28 13.22 4.14
CA ASP A 275 36.59 13.39 5.45
C ASP A 275 36.01 12.05 5.98
N ILE A 276 36.68 10.94 5.70
CA ILE A 276 36.36 9.63 6.32
C ILE A 276 37.62 9.08 6.99
N HIS A 277 37.77 9.38 8.28
CA HIS A 277 38.85 8.84 9.11
C HIS A 277 38.58 7.37 9.47
N CYS A 278 39.07 6.45 8.66
CA CYS A 278 39.27 5.05 9.08
C CYS A 278 40.68 4.90 9.69
N PRO A 279 40.83 4.52 10.98
CA PRO A 279 42.13 4.18 11.53
C PRO A 279 42.63 2.88 10.90
N ARG A 280 43.89 2.87 10.44
CA ARG A 280 44.61 1.64 10.10
C ARG A 280 45.32 1.10 11.34
N SER A 281 45.17 -0.18 11.63
CA SER A 281 46.06 -0.97 12.49
C SER A 281 46.63 -2.16 11.70
N ALA A 282 47.72 -2.72 12.20
CA ALA A 282 48.53 -3.71 11.47
C ALA A 282 47.98 -5.15 11.58
N ALA A 283 48.49 -6.03 10.71
CA ALA A 283 48.10 -7.43 10.65
C ALA A 283 48.46 -8.23 11.93
N LYS A 284 47.62 -9.22 12.25
CA LYS A 284 47.93 -10.41 13.04
C LYS A 284 46.91 -11.52 12.76
N ASP A 285 47.24 -12.74 13.17
CA ASP A 285 46.71 -13.97 12.60
C ASP A 285 45.43 -14.51 13.27
N LEU A 286 44.62 -15.20 12.45
CA LEU A 286 43.76 -16.36 12.72
C LEU A 286 42.77 -16.39 13.93
N ASN A 287 41.59 -16.96 13.66
CA ASN A 287 40.52 -17.35 14.60
C ASN A 287 39.72 -16.23 15.30
N THR A 288 38.89 -15.48 14.55
CA THR A 288 37.74 -14.76 15.14
C THR A 288 36.55 -14.63 14.17
N GLN A 289 35.72 -15.68 14.03
CA GLN A 289 34.48 -15.63 13.21
C GLN A 289 33.36 -14.75 13.80
N SER A 290 33.60 -14.06 14.93
CA SER A 290 32.62 -13.23 15.64
C SER A 290 32.81 -11.72 15.49
N GLU A 291 33.90 -11.24 14.87
CA GLU A 291 34.22 -9.80 14.79
C GLU A 291 34.15 -9.19 13.37
N GLU A 292 33.98 -9.99 12.32
CA GLU A 292 33.89 -9.52 10.92
C GLU A 292 32.57 -8.77 10.60
N ASN A 293 31.67 -8.63 11.58
CA ASN A 293 30.47 -7.77 11.52
C ASN A 293 30.80 -6.26 11.65
N ALA A 294 31.95 -5.84 11.13
CA ALA A 294 32.47 -4.49 11.19
C ALA A 294 31.71 -3.52 10.25
N ARG A 295 30.48 -3.17 10.62
CA ARG A 295 29.61 -2.16 9.97
C ARG A 295 29.65 -2.19 8.43
N ARG A 296 29.25 -3.31 7.82
CA ARG A 296 29.02 -3.38 6.37
C ARG A 296 28.09 -2.25 5.93
N ILE A 297 28.42 -1.64 4.79
CA ILE A 297 27.72 -0.45 4.26
C ILE A 297 26.79 -0.85 3.11
N GLY A 298 27.15 -1.90 2.37
CA GLY A 298 26.39 -2.44 1.26
C GLY A 298 26.20 -3.95 1.36
N TRP A 299 25.84 -4.55 0.22
CA TRP A 299 25.60 -5.97 0.07
C TRP A 299 26.13 -6.46 -1.29
N PRO A 300 27.15 -7.33 -1.35
CA PRO A 300 27.83 -7.70 -2.59
C PRO A 300 27.14 -8.81 -3.40
N HIS A 301 25.99 -9.32 -2.93
CA HIS A 301 25.26 -10.42 -3.55
C HIS A 301 23.96 -9.98 -4.26
N PHE A 302 23.86 -8.71 -4.64
CA PHE A 302 22.81 -8.27 -5.57
C PHE A 302 23.03 -8.88 -6.95
N GLN A 303 21.98 -9.49 -7.50
CA GLN A 303 22.00 -10.03 -8.86
C GLN A 303 21.94 -8.92 -9.91
N GLU A 304 21.02 -7.98 -9.76
CA GLU A 304 20.81 -6.87 -10.70
C GLU A 304 20.46 -5.56 -9.99
N ILE A 305 20.57 -4.45 -10.72
CA ILE A 305 20.30 -3.09 -10.24
C ILE A 305 19.32 -2.39 -11.17
N PHE A 306 18.27 -1.80 -10.60
CA PHE A 306 17.35 -0.93 -11.31
C PHE A 306 17.47 0.50 -10.80
N MET A 307 17.37 1.47 -11.69
CA MET A 307 17.33 2.90 -11.38
C MET A 307 16.03 3.43 -11.95
N LEU A 308 15.10 3.90 -11.09
CA LEU A 308 13.73 4.19 -11.49
C LEU A 308 13.10 5.35 -10.72
N SER A 309 11.95 5.81 -11.19
CA SER A 309 11.07 6.72 -10.44
C SER A 309 9.67 6.13 -10.34
N ALA A 310 9.33 5.62 -9.15
CA ALA A 310 8.00 5.12 -8.86
C ALA A 310 6.91 6.22 -8.87
N LEU A 311 7.29 7.51 -8.95
CA LEU A 311 6.34 8.62 -9.05
C LEU A 311 6.04 9.01 -10.50
N SER A 312 7.04 8.99 -11.39
CA SER A 312 6.87 9.33 -12.83
C SER A 312 6.73 8.12 -13.76
N GLN A 313 6.81 6.90 -13.21
CA GLN A 313 6.86 5.62 -13.94
C GLN A 313 8.12 5.40 -14.80
N GLU A 314 9.15 6.26 -14.72
CA GLU A 314 10.49 6.05 -15.32
C GLU A 314 11.03 4.68 -14.88
N ASP A 315 11.32 3.79 -15.84
CA ASP A 315 11.85 2.42 -15.70
C ASP A 315 11.06 1.39 -14.85
N VAL A 316 9.86 1.72 -14.36
CA VAL A 316 9.03 0.75 -13.61
C VAL A 316 8.59 -0.44 -14.48
N LYS A 317 8.31 -0.21 -15.78
CA LYS A 317 7.96 -1.29 -16.73
C LYS A 317 9.11 -2.28 -16.92
N THR A 318 10.35 -1.77 -16.96
CA THR A 318 11.58 -2.57 -17.06
C THR A 318 11.72 -3.52 -15.88
N LEU A 319 11.48 -3.04 -14.66
CA LEU A 319 11.44 -3.89 -13.46
C LEU A 319 10.28 -4.90 -13.51
N LYS A 320 9.07 -4.50 -13.92
CA LYS A 320 7.92 -5.42 -14.04
C LYS A 320 8.21 -6.60 -14.97
N GLN A 321 8.79 -6.31 -16.14
CA GLN A 321 9.18 -7.33 -17.12
C GLN A 321 10.27 -8.27 -16.59
N TYR A 322 11.25 -7.75 -15.84
CA TYR A 322 12.24 -8.59 -15.16
C TYR A 322 11.58 -9.54 -14.16
N LEU A 323 10.68 -9.05 -13.29
CA LEU A 323 9.99 -9.89 -12.30
C LEU A 323 9.14 -11.00 -12.97
N LEU A 324 8.42 -10.68 -14.04
CA LEU A 324 7.64 -11.67 -14.81
C LEU A 324 8.52 -12.73 -15.48
N ALA A 325 9.76 -12.39 -15.84
CA ALA A 325 10.74 -13.31 -16.43
C ALA A 325 11.50 -14.15 -15.39
N GLN A 326 11.61 -13.69 -14.14
CA GLN A 326 12.21 -14.46 -13.03
C GLN A 326 11.25 -15.51 -12.43
N ALA A 327 9.96 -15.47 -12.78
CA ALA A 327 8.97 -16.42 -12.27
C ALA A 327 9.31 -17.88 -12.66
N GLN A 328 9.33 -18.75 -11.66
CA GLN A 328 9.74 -20.15 -11.79
C GLN A 328 8.51 -21.04 -12.06
N PRO A 329 8.65 -22.16 -12.81
CA PRO A 329 7.57 -23.11 -13.02
C PRO A 329 7.00 -23.61 -11.68
N GLY A 330 5.69 -23.49 -11.51
CA GLY A 330 5.00 -23.82 -10.26
C GLY A 330 3.54 -23.40 -10.29
N PRO A 331 2.69 -23.97 -9.41
CA PRO A 331 1.28 -23.64 -9.39
C PRO A 331 1.05 -22.18 -9.01
N TRP A 332 0.08 -21.54 -9.65
CA TRP A 332 -0.45 -20.26 -9.18
C TRP A 332 -1.06 -20.41 -7.78
N VAL A 333 -0.98 -19.36 -6.97
CA VAL A 333 -1.49 -19.33 -5.59
C VAL A 333 -2.90 -18.74 -5.53
N PHE A 334 -3.21 -17.84 -6.46
CA PHE A 334 -4.46 -17.09 -6.51
C PHE A 334 -5.12 -17.18 -7.89
N HIS A 335 -6.44 -17.03 -7.93
CA HIS A 335 -7.20 -16.81 -9.16
C HIS A 335 -6.75 -15.49 -9.85
N SER A 336 -6.71 -15.46 -11.18
CA SER A 336 -6.13 -14.40 -12.01
C SER A 336 -6.69 -13.00 -11.73
N GLY A 337 -7.98 -12.93 -11.40
CA GLY A 337 -8.69 -11.70 -11.03
C GLY A 337 -8.33 -11.13 -9.64
N VAL A 338 -7.62 -11.87 -8.78
CA VAL A 338 -7.13 -11.32 -7.51
C VAL A 338 -6.09 -10.24 -7.81
N LEU A 339 -6.33 -9.01 -7.35
CA LEU A 339 -5.33 -7.94 -7.34
C LEU A 339 -4.66 -7.77 -5.98
N THR A 340 -5.40 -8.00 -4.88
CA THR A 340 -4.92 -7.77 -3.51
C THR A 340 -5.68 -8.63 -2.50
N SER A 341 -5.03 -8.94 -1.37
CA SER A 341 -5.63 -9.64 -0.23
C SER A 341 -6.46 -8.75 0.70
N GLN A 342 -6.53 -7.44 0.45
CA GLN A 342 -7.29 -6.50 1.28
C GLN A 342 -8.79 -6.56 0.97
N THR A 343 -9.63 -6.45 1.99
CA THR A 343 -11.07 -6.23 1.80
C THR A 343 -11.38 -4.79 1.32
N PRO A 344 -12.53 -4.55 0.67
CA PRO A 344 -12.86 -3.23 0.12
C PRO A 344 -12.92 -2.13 1.19
N GLU A 345 -13.37 -2.46 2.40
CA GLU A 345 -13.44 -1.51 3.52
C GLU A 345 -12.06 -1.24 4.15
N GLU A 346 -11.12 -2.19 4.09
CA GLU A 346 -9.73 -1.96 4.48
C GLU A 346 -9.02 -1.03 3.50
N ILE A 347 -9.26 -1.20 2.19
CA ILE A 347 -8.77 -0.29 1.15
C ILE A 347 -9.34 1.12 1.41
N CYS A 348 -10.65 1.25 1.60
CA CYS A 348 -11.29 2.51 1.95
C CYS A 348 -10.68 3.15 3.20
N ALA A 349 -10.55 2.39 4.30
CA ALA A 349 -9.91 2.87 5.52
C ALA A 349 -8.44 3.28 5.29
N ASN A 350 -7.70 2.57 4.44
CA ASN A 350 -6.31 2.87 4.12
C ASN A 350 -6.16 4.15 3.27
N ILE A 351 -7.01 4.37 2.26
CA ILE A 351 -7.04 5.59 1.46
C ILE A 351 -7.46 6.80 2.30
N ILE A 352 -8.48 6.67 3.15
CA ILE A 352 -8.83 7.72 4.14
C ILE A 352 -7.63 8.03 5.03
N ARG A 353 -6.96 6.99 5.56
CA ARG A 353 -5.82 7.13 6.46
C ARG A 353 -4.59 7.74 5.79
N GLU A 354 -4.39 7.53 4.49
CA GLU A 354 -3.39 8.24 3.68
C GLU A 354 -3.62 9.75 3.73
N LYS A 355 -4.86 10.18 3.45
CA LYS A 355 -5.24 11.60 3.41
C LYS A 355 -5.25 12.25 4.79
N LEU A 356 -5.65 11.52 5.83
CA LEU A 356 -5.48 11.97 7.22
C LEU A 356 -3.98 12.15 7.56
N LEU A 357 -3.11 11.24 7.12
CA LEU A 357 -1.66 11.37 7.29
C LEU A 357 -1.05 12.51 6.48
N GLU A 358 -1.56 12.82 5.28
CA GLU A 358 -1.09 13.97 4.49
C GLU A 358 -1.51 15.31 5.11
N TYR A 359 -2.79 15.46 5.49
CA TYR A 359 -3.35 16.77 5.85
C TYR A 359 -3.31 17.15 7.34
N LEU A 360 -3.40 16.20 8.28
CA LEU A 360 -3.53 16.55 9.71
C LEU A 360 -2.16 16.78 10.38
N PRO A 361 -2.03 17.74 11.31
CA PRO A 361 -0.76 17.98 12.01
C PRO A 361 -0.46 16.92 13.08
N GLN A 362 0.83 16.77 13.41
CA GLN A 362 1.33 16.04 14.59
C GLN A 362 0.74 14.63 14.74
N GLU A 363 0.34 14.26 15.96
CA GLU A 363 -0.17 12.94 16.35
C GLU A 363 -1.67 12.74 16.05
N VAL A 364 -2.39 13.78 15.59
CA VAL A 364 -3.84 13.72 15.33
C VAL A 364 -4.24 12.54 14.42
N PRO A 365 -3.62 12.27 13.26
CA PRO A 365 -4.05 11.19 12.37
C PRO A 365 -3.82 9.78 12.91
N TYR A 366 -2.91 9.61 13.88
CA TYR A 366 -2.70 8.31 14.53
C TYR A 366 -3.79 7.99 15.55
N ASN A 367 -4.53 9.01 16.01
CA ASN A 367 -5.60 8.94 17.00
C ASN A 367 -7.02 8.96 16.38
N VAL A 368 -7.15 8.71 15.06
CA VAL A 368 -8.45 8.60 14.38
C VAL A 368 -8.80 7.12 14.25
N GLN A 369 -9.86 6.68 14.94
CA GLN A 369 -10.47 5.38 14.67
C GLN A 369 -11.51 5.54 13.56
N GLN A 370 -11.63 4.55 12.67
CA GLN A 370 -12.57 4.57 11.55
C GLN A 370 -13.64 3.50 11.75
N LYS A 371 -14.89 3.84 11.46
CA LYS A 371 -16.01 2.88 11.48
C LYS A 371 -16.95 3.14 10.31
N THR A 372 -17.09 2.14 9.45
CA THR A 372 -18.11 2.10 8.39
C THR A 372 -19.52 2.07 9.01
N VAL A 373 -20.45 2.81 8.40
CA VAL A 373 -21.86 2.93 8.83
C VAL A 373 -22.80 2.52 7.72
N VAL A 374 -22.47 2.89 6.49
CA VAL A 374 -23.16 2.50 5.26
C VAL A 374 -22.11 2.04 4.28
N TRP A 375 -22.38 0.91 3.62
CA TRP A 375 -21.65 0.37 2.48
C TRP A 375 -22.69 -0.34 1.61
N GLU A 376 -23.32 0.42 0.70
CA GLU A 376 -24.46 -0.04 -0.08
C GLU A 376 -24.37 0.45 -1.53
N GLU A 377 -25.01 -0.27 -2.45
CA GLU A 377 -25.15 0.15 -3.84
C GLU A 377 -26.36 1.09 -3.98
N GLY A 378 -26.17 2.22 -4.64
CA GLY A 378 -27.23 3.18 -4.93
C GLY A 378 -28.13 2.75 -6.11
N PRO A 379 -29.28 3.42 -6.29
CA PRO A 379 -30.25 3.06 -7.32
C PRO A 379 -29.79 3.31 -8.76
N SER A 380 -28.59 3.89 -8.94
CA SER A 380 -27.92 4.12 -10.23
C SER A 380 -26.61 3.32 -10.36
N GLY A 381 -26.34 2.38 -9.45
CA GLY A 381 -25.09 1.60 -9.40
C GLY A 381 -23.94 2.28 -8.68
N GLU A 382 -24.18 3.42 -8.01
CA GLU A 382 -23.13 4.19 -7.34
C GLU A 382 -22.86 3.69 -5.91
N LEU A 383 -21.61 3.40 -5.57
CA LEU A 383 -21.22 2.86 -4.26
C LEU A 383 -21.30 3.95 -3.18
N LYS A 384 -22.16 3.76 -2.18
CA LYS A 384 -22.38 4.68 -1.06
C LYS A 384 -21.64 4.23 0.19
N ILE A 385 -20.71 5.09 0.63
CA ILE A 385 -19.85 4.83 1.79
C ILE A 385 -20.07 5.94 2.82
N HIS A 386 -20.60 5.60 3.99
CA HIS A 386 -20.63 6.53 5.14
C HIS A 386 -19.63 6.10 6.20
N GLN A 387 -18.55 6.87 6.37
CA GLN A 387 -17.52 6.61 7.38
C GLN A 387 -17.67 7.54 8.59
N ASN A 388 -17.65 6.97 9.79
CA ASN A 388 -17.39 7.71 11.02
C ASN A 388 -15.88 7.81 11.27
N LEU A 389 -15.38 9.02 11.49
CA LEU A 389 -14.04 9.29 12.00
C LEU A 389 -14.17 9.65 13.49
N LEU A 390 -13.84 8.69 14.36
CA LEU A 390 -13.95 8.81 15.81
C LEU A 390 -12.61 9.32 16.37
N VAL A 391 -12.65 10.37 17.19
CA VAL A 391 -11.45 10.98 17.78
C VAL A 391 -11.61 11.24 19.29
N PRO A 392 -10.55 11.10 20.10
CA PRO A 392 -10.64 11.14 21.57
C PRO A 392 -10.73 12.55 22.18
N LYS A 393 -10.71 13.63 21.38
CA LYS A 393 -10.66 15.02 21.87
C LYS A 393 -11.43 15.97 20.95
N GLU A 394 -12.14 16.94 21.52
CA GLU A 394 -12.82 18.00 20.75
C GLU A 394 -11.85 18.84 19.89
N SER A 395 -10.62 19.04 20.36
CA SER A 395 -9.59 19.72 19.57
C SER A 395 -9.29 18.96 18.27
N HIS A 396 -9.28 17.63 18.31
CA HIS A 396 -9.09 16.80 17.12
C HIS A 396 -10.30 16.90 16.19
N VAL A 397 -11.54 16.97 16.71
CA VAL A 397 -12.76 17.22 15.91
C VAL A 397 -12.63 18.53 15.15
N LYS A 398 -12.27 19.62 15.84
CA LYS A 398 -12.12 20.96 15.26
C LYS A 398 -11.00 21.02 14.21
N ILE A 399 -9.87 20.35 14.45
CA ILE A 399 -8.75 20.23 13.50
C ILE A 399 -9.16 19.44 12.25
N LEU A 400 -9.86 18.31 12.41
CA LEU A 400 -10.17 17.38 11.33
C LEU A 400 -11.30 17.89 10.41
N ILE A 401 -12.31 18.56 10.97
CA ILE A 401 -13.33 19.29 10.20
C ILE A 401 -12.68 20.48 9.45
N GLY A 402 -11.76 21.19 10.10
CA GLY A 402 -11.11 22.38 9.56
C GLY A 402 -12.04 23.60 9.47
N GLN A 403 -11.53 24.69 8.89
CA GLN A 403 -12.30 25.93 8.78
C GLN A 403 -13.55 25.72 7.90
N LYS A 404 -14.75 26.00 8.45
CA LYS A 404 -16.05 25.86 7.77
C LYS A 404 -16.32 24.46 7.15
N GLY A 405 -15.64 23.40 7.61
CA GLY A 405 -15.76 22.06 7.03
C GLY A 405 -14.94 21.82 5.75
N TYR A 406 -14.13 22.80 5.32
CA TYR A 406 -13.32 22.71 4.10
C TYR A 406 -12.41 21.48 4.09
N LEU A 407 -11.73 21.18 5.20
CA LEU A 407 -10.70 20.14 5.23
C LEU A 407 -11.30 18.73 5.10
N ILE A 408 -12.36 18.45 5.86
CA ILE A 408 -13.06 17.16 5.77
C ILE A 408 -13.72 16.97 4.39
N SER A 409 -14.23 18.05 3.77
CA SER A 409 -14.78 17.99 2.42
C SER A 409 -13.72 17.75 1.35
N GLN A 410 -12.53 18.34 1.48
CA GLN A 410 -11.42 18.09 0.55
C GLN A 410 -10.93 16.64 0.67
N ILE A 411 -10.79 16.13 1.90
CA ILE A 411 -10.44 14.73 2.16
C ILE A 411 -11.47 13.79 1.53
N ALA A 412 -12.77 14.03 1.72
CA ALA A 412 -13.82 13.21 1.10
C ALA A 412 -13.75 13.22 -0.43
N GLN A 413 -13.50 14.38 -1.06
CA GLN A 413 -13.37 14.51 -2.51
C GLN A 413 -12.10 13.84 -3.08
N GLU A 414 -11.02 13.78 -2.32
CA GLU A 414 -9.82 13.04 -2.71
C GLU A 414 -9.98 11.53 -2.53
N VAL A 415 -10.51 11.08 -1.39
CA VAL A 415 -10.80 9.66 -1.15
C VAL A 415 -11.78 9.13 -2.18
N GLY A 416 -12.86 9.86 -2.49
CA GLY A 416 -13.83 9.45 -3.51
C GLY A 416 -13.17 9.22 -4.88
N ARG A 417 -12.29 10.13 -5.31
CA ARG A 417 -11.54 9.98 -6.57
C ARG A 417 -10.58 8.80 -6.58
N ASP A 418 -9.84 8.60 -5.48
CA ASP A 418 -8.96 7.43 -5.34
C ASP A 418 -9.77 6.11 -5.38
N LEU A 419 -10.95 6.06 -4.76
CA LEU A 419 -11.78 4.85 -4.73
C LEU A 419 -12.47 4.54 -6.07
N MET A 420 -12.88 5.55 -6.84
CA MET A 420 -13.42 5.34 -8.20
C MET A 420 -12.40 4.68 -9.13
N ASP A 421 -11.10 5.02 -9.01
CA ASP A 421 -10.02 4.37 -9.77
C ASP A 421 -9.75 2.90 -9.34
N ILE A 422 -9.91 2.60 -8.05
CA ILE A 422 -9.63 1.27 -7.50
C ILE A 422 -10.77 0.27 -7.79
N PHE A 423 -12.02 0.72 -7.66
CA PHE A 423 -13.22 -0.12 -7.85
C PHE A 423 -13.83 -0.06 -9.26
N LEU A 424 -13.41 0.90 -10.10
CA LEU A 424 -13.99 1.18 -11.42
C LEU A 424 -15.51 1.44 -11.44
N CYS A 425 -16.02 2.10 -10.39
CA CYS A 425 -17.41 2.52 -10.25
C CYS A 425 -17.51 4.00 -9.84
N ASP A 426 -18.71 4.59 -9.89
CA ASP A 426 -18.98 5.87 -9.23
C ASP A 426 -19.07 5.68 -7.70
N VAL A 427 -18.36 6.51 -6.92
CA VAL A 427 -18.29 6.39 -5.45
C VAL A 427 -18.78 7.67 -4.77
N GLN A 428 -19.83 7.56 -3.95
CA GLN A 428 -20.34 8.62 -3.09
C GLN A 428 -19.89 8.38 -1.64
N ILE A 429 -18.80 9.03 -1.22
CA ILE A 429 -18.29 8.94 0.16
C ILE A 429 -18.69 10.15 1.02
N HIS A 430 -19.28 9.87 2.18
CA HIS A 430 -19.54 10.84 3.24
C HIS A 430 -18.70 10.54 4.49
N LEU A 431 -17.96 11.53 4.98
CA LEU A 431 -17.13 11.42 6.18
C LEU A 431 -17.73 12.27 7.31
N SER A 432 -18.15 11.64 8.41
CA SER A 432 -18.66 12.34 9.60
C SER A 432 -17.70 12.22 10.78
N VAL A 433 -17.38 13.35 11.42
CA VAL A 433 -16.42 13.41 12.53
C VAL A 433 -17.15 13.41 13.86
N LYS A 434 -16.79 12.49 14.76
CA LYS A 434 -17.47 12.27 16.05
C LYS A 434 -16.45 12.12 17.18
N LEU A 435 -16.85 12.49 18.39
CA LEU A 435 -16.09 12.10 19.58
C LEU A 435 -16.18 10.58 19.76
N LEU A 436 -15.05 9.96 20.08
CA LEU A 436 -15.04 8.66 20.73
C LEU A 436 -15.65 8.84 22.14
N LYS A 437 -16.64 8.03 22.48
CA LYS A 437 -17.34 8.03 23.77
C LYS A 437 -16.89 6.84 24.61
#